data_AF-W0BGX2-F1
#
_entry.id   AF-W0BGX2-F1
#
_cell.length_a   1.000
_cell.length_b   1.000
_cell.length_c   1.000
_cell.angle_alpha   90.00
_cell.angle_beta   90.00
_cell.angle_gamma   90.00
#
_symmetry.space_group_name_H-M   'P 1'
#
loop_
_entity.id
_entity.type
_entity.pdbx_description
1 polymer ?
#
loop_
_entity_poly.entity_id
_entity_poly.type
_entity_poly.pdbx_seq_one_letter_code
_entity_poly.pdbx_strand_id
1 'polypeptide(L)'
;MRRIIYFLLAISTGACADTIDHYMNIVNNIPQMEMKADPQSQAWARSARNILTLTCESIAETLILANDSAKSQGQPLFCLPAGTQLKAELLDSLIQQTYRSLSSQQSDKNKMTVSQVALLGVSKQYPCQPGSVQNNAMQSGYNQSSSVNSQTSGMLHQSGLPMIK
;
A
#
# COMPACT_ATOMS: atom_id res chain seq x y z
N MET A 1 15.09 24.30 -27.75
CA MET A 1 14.48 23.56 -26.62
C MET A 1 13.39 22.58 -27.06
N ARG A 2 12.42 22.97 -27.89
CA ARG A 2 11.30 22.09 -28.33
C ARG A 2 11.73 20.75 -28.97
N ARG A 3 12.84 20.72 -29.72
CA ARG A 3 13.40 19.49 -30.32
C ARG A 3 13.98 18.51 -29.29
N ILE A 4 14.49 19.01 -28.16
CA ILE A 4 15.04 18.18 -27.08
C ILE A 4 13.90 17.47 -26.34
N ILE A 5 12.77 18.15 -26.16
CA ILE A 5 11.57 17.56 -25.52
C ILE A 5 11.04 16.37 -26.33
N TYR A 6 10.95 16.49 -27.67
CA TYR A 6 10.53 15.38 -28.52
C TYR A 6 11.52 14.21 -28.52
N PHE A 7 12.82 14.49 -28.41
CA PHE A 7 13.85 13.45 -28.33
C PHE A 7 13.81 12.70 -26.99
N LEU A 8 13.60 13.42 -25.87
CA LEU A 8 13.42 12.80 -24.55
C LEU A 8 12.14 11.98 -24.45
N LEU A 9 11.04 12.43 -25.08
CA LEU A 9 9.78 11.68 -25.11
C LEU A 9 9.92 10.36 -25.88
N ALA A 10 10.71 10.34 -26.96
CA ALA A 10 10.95 9.14 -27.76
C ALA A 10 11.78 8.06 -27.05
N ILE A 11 12.65 8.43 -26.09
CA ILE A 11 13.47 7.46 -25.33
C ILE A 11 12.65 6.75 -24.24
N SER A 12 11.59 7.40 -23.73
CA SER A 12 10.80 6.89 -22.61
C SER A 12 9.90 5.68 -22.92
N THR A 13 9.64 5.38 -24.20
CA THR A 13 8.78 4.26 -24.62
C THR A 13 9.47 2.91 -24.65
N GLY A 14 10.79 2.85 -24.41
CA GLY A 14 11.58 1.61 -24.43
C GLY A 14 11.75 0.91 -23.07
N ALA A 15 11.09 1.39 -22.01
CA ALA A 15 11.19 0.77 -20.70
C ALA A 15 10.42 -0.57 -20.66
N CYS A 16 11.11 -1.67 -20.89
CA CYS A 16 10.59 -3.02 -20.67
C CYS A 16 10.54 -3.30 -19.17
N ALA A 17 9.37 -3.17 -18.55
CA ALA A 17 9.16 -3.75 -17.23
C ALA A 17 9.10 -5.28 -17.35
N ASP A 18 9.71 -6.00 -16.41
CA ASP A 18 9.60 -7.46 -16.37
C ASP A 18 8.13 -7.88 -16.25
N THR A 19 7.75 -8.83 -17.09
CA THR A 19 6.42 -9.43 -17.05
C THR A 19 6.34 -10.43 -15.90
N ILE A 20 5.12 -10.65 -15.41
CA ILE A 20 4.86 -11.68 -14.41
C ILE A 20 5.22 -13.09 -14.92
N ASP A 21 5.16 -13.31 -16.24
CA ASP A 21 5.58 -14.58 -16.84
C ASP A 21 7.07 -14.84 -16.63
N HIS A 22 7.91 -13.82 -16.85
CA HIS A 22 9.35 -13.94 -16.59
C HIS A 22 9.66 -14.19 -15.11
N TYR A 23 8.99 -13.45 -14.23
CA TYR A 23 9.09 -13.64 -12.78
C TYR A 23 8.75 -15.08 -12.37
N MET A 24 7.62 -15.59 -12.84
CA MET A 24 7.16 -16.94 -12.51
C MET A 24 8.05 -18.03 -13.12
N ASN A 25 8.63 -17.77 -14.29
CA ASN A 25 9.63 -18.66 -14.86
C ASN A 25 10.87 -18.77 -13.95
N ILE A 26 11.39 -17.66 -13.40
CA ILE A 26 12.50 -17.70 -12.44
C ILE A 26 12.10 -18.49 -11.19
N VAL A 27 10.96 -18.15 -10.57
CA VAL A 27 10.43 -18.82 -9.37
C VAL A 27 10.36 -20.34 -9.56
N ASN A 28 9.83 -20.80 -10.69
CA ASN A 28 9.64 -22.22 -10.95
C ASN A 28 10.96 -22.97 -11.24
N ASN A 29 11.98 -22.27 -11.72
CA ASN A 29 13.29 -22.87 -12.04
C ASN A 29 14.23 -22.94 -10.83
N ILE A 30 14.05 -22.10 -9.80
CA ILE A 30 14.91 -22.12 -8.61
C ILE A 30 15.02 -23.53 -7.98
N PRO A 31 13.93 -24.25 -7.68
CA PRO A 31 14.04 -25.59 -7.08
C PRO A 31 14.80 -26.58 -7.97
N GLN A 32 14.61 -26.48 -9.29
CA GLN A 32 15.29 -27.34 -10.27
C GLN A 32 16.79 -27.08 -10.28
N MET A 33 17.21 -25.83 -10.09
CA MET A 33 18.61 -25.43 -10.06
C MET A 33 19.27 -25.70 -8.71
N GLU A 34 18.51 -25.66 -7.61
CA GLU A 34 18.96 -26.07 -6.26
C GLU A 34 19.23 -27.58 -6.18
N MET A 35 18.44 -28.39 -6.88
CA MET A 35 18.63 -29.85 -6.93
C MET A 35 19.84 -30.28 -7.77
N LYS A 36 20.30 -29.43 -8.70
CA LYS A 36 21.49 -29.72 -9.50
C LYS A 36 22.73 -29.59 -8.62
N ALA A 37 23.58 -30.63 -8.65
CA ALA A 37 24.78 -30.70 -7.83
C ALA A 37 25.93 -29.83 -8.36
N ASP A 38 25.81 -29.22 -9.54
CA ASP A 38 26.88 -28.40 -10.10
C ASP A 38 26.95 -27.00 -9.44
N PRO A 39 28.16 -26.48 -9.16
CA PRO A 39 28.31 -25.20 -8.46
C PRO A 39 27.67 -24.02 -9.17
N GLN A 40 27.61 -24.04 -10.51
CA GLN A 40 27.04 -22.96 -11.31
C GLN A 40 25.52 -22.88 -11.13
N SER A 41 24.81 -24.01 -11.15
CA SER A 41 23.36 -24.05 -10.91
C SER A 41 22.99 -23.57 -9.50
N GLN A 42 23.77 -23.97 -8.48
CA GLN A 42 23.54 -23.50 -7.11
C GLN A 42 23.85 -22.00 -6.94
N ALA A 43 24.86 -21.49 -7.63
CA ALA A 43 25.15 -20.05 -7.64
C ALA A 43 24.04 -19.27 -8.34
N TRP A 44 23.51 -19.77 -9.47
CA TRP A 44 22.35 -19.20 -10.14
C TRP A 44 21.13 -19.15 -9.23
N ALA A 45 20.82 -20.25 -8.53
CA ALA A 45 19.66 -20.31 -7.63
C ALA A 45 19.75 -19.29 -6.48
N ARG A 46 20.93 -19.17 -5.86
CA ARG A 46 21.21 -18.18 -4.82
C ARG A 46 21.04 -16.75 -5.33
N SER A 47 21.59 -16.45 -6.51
CA SER A 47 21.45 -15.13 -7.14
C SER A 47 19.99 -14.82 -7.50
N ALA A 48 19.26 -15.79 -8.06
CA ALA A 48 17.87 -15.64 -8.41
C ALA A 48 16.99 -15.35 -7.18
N ARG A 49 17.21 -16.05 -6.05
CA ARG A 49 16.54 -15.75 -4.78
C ARG A 49 16.77 -14.31 -4.34
N ASN A 50 18.02 -13.86 -4.34
CA ASN A 50 18.36 -12.49 -3.95
C ASN A 50 17.70 -11.45 -4.85
N ILE A 51 17.70 -11.67 -6.17
CA ILE A 51 17.03 -10.77 -7.12
C ILE A 51 15.53 -10.71 -6.83
N LEU A 52 14.86 -11.85 -6.65
CA LEU A 52 13.42 -11.87 -6.35
C LEU A 52 13.10 -11.15 -5.03
N THR A 53 13.91 -11.34 -3.99
CA THR A 53 13.77 -10.61 -2.72
C THR A 53 13.90 -9.11 -2.95
N LEU A 54 14.97 -8.65 -3.59
CA LEU A 54 15.21 -7.22 -3.86
C LEU A 54 14.10 -6.60 -4.73
N THR A 55 13.62 -7.34 -5.73
CA THR A 55 12.48 -6.93 -6.55
C THR A 55 11.24 -6.75 -5.69
N CYS A 56 10.95 -7.69 -4.79
CA CYS A 56 9.80 -7.60 -3.91
C CYS A 56 9.92 -6.45 -2.90
N GLU A 57 11.10 -6.23 -2.32
CA GLU A 57 11.35 -5.07 -1.44
C GLU A 57 11.12 -3.76 -2.18
N SER A 58 11.70 -3.63 -3.37
CA SER A 58 11.57 -2.42 -4.20
C SER A 58 10.12 -2.15 -4.59
N ILE A 59 9.36 -3.19 -4.96
CA ILE A 59 7.94 -3.05 -5.27
C ILE A 59 7.15 -2.73 -4.01
N ALA A 60 7.42 -3.38 -2.88
CA ALA A 60 6.72 -3.11 -1.63
C ALA A 60 6.88 -1.66 -1.21
N GLU A 61 8.11 -1.13 -1.18
CA GLU A 61 8.38 0.27 -0.86
C GLU A 61 7.68 1.22 -1.83
N THR A 62 7.73 0.92 -3.13
CA THR A 62 7.03 1.70 -4.15
C THR A 62 5.52 1.71 -3.92
N LEU A 63 4.92 0.56 -3.57
CA LEU A 63 3.49 0.45 -3.30
C LEU A 63 3.10 1.17 -2.01
N ILE A 64 3.92 1.11 -0.96
CA ILE A 64 3.69 1.90 0.27
C ILE A 64 3.74 3.39 -0.04
N LEU A 65 4.78 3.86 -0.75
CA LEU A 65 4.91 5.25 -1.13
C LEU A 65 3.73 5.73 -2.00
N ALA A 66 3.34 4.93 -2.99
CA ALA A 66 2.19 5.21 -3.83
C ALA A 66 0.88 5.25 -3.02
N ASN A 67 0.72 4.33 -2.07
CA ASN A 67 -0.46 4.27 -1.22
C ASN A 67 -0.53 5.45 -0.24
N ASP A 68 0.60 5.87 0.34
CA ASP A 68 0.66 7.05 1.21
C ASP A 68 0.30 8.33 0.44
N SER A 69 0.80 8.46 -0.80
CA SER A 69 0.40 9.54 -1.71
C SER A 69 -1.10 9.50 -2.01
N ALA A 70 -1.65 8.33 -2.34
CA ALA A 70 -3.07 8.17 -2.66
C ALA A 70 -3.97 8.40 -1.43
N LYS A 71 -3.52 7.98 -0.23
CA LYS A 71 -4.17 8.22 1.05
C LYS A 71 -4.24 9.71 1.38
N SER A 72 -3.19 10.49 1.08
CA SER A 72 -3.21 11.94 1.24
C SER A 72 -4.25 12.64 0.35
N GLN A 73 -4.64 12.00 -0.74
CA GLN A 73 -5.69 12.43 -1.67
C GLN A 73 -7.07 11.85 -1.32
N GLY A 74 -7.20 11.14 -0.20
CA GLY A 74 -8.45 10.52 0.24
C GLY A 74 -8.85 9.25 -0.52
N GLN A 75 -7.96 8.71 -1.35
CA GLN A 75 -8.21 7.52 -2.17
C GLN A 75 -7.07 6.48 -2.00
N PRO A 76 -6.93 5.85 -0.82
CA PRO A 76 -5.92 4.81 -0.63
C PRO A 76 -6.12 3.64 -1.62
N LEU A 77 -5.00 3.09 -2.12
CA LEU A 77 -4.98 1.93 -3.01
C LEU A 77 -5.26 0.62 -2.27
N PHE A 78 -4.86 0.55 -1.00
CA PHE A 78 -5.08 -0.57 -0.09
C PHE A 78 -4.92 -0.13 1.37
N CYS A 79 -5.46 -0.91 2.30
CA CYS A 79 -5.50 -0.57 3.72
C CYS A 79 -4.83 -1.64 4.58
N LEU A 80 -3.52 -1.47 4.83
CA LEU A 80 -2.77 -2.38 5.70
C LEU A 80 -3.23 -2.22 7.17
N PRO A 81 -3.44 -3.33 7.91
CA PRO A 81 -3.69 -3.29 9.34
C PRO A 81 -2.51 -2.68 10.10
N ALA A 82 -2.79 -2.04 11.24
CA ALA A 82 -1.75 -1.48 12.09
C ALA A 82 -0.70 -2.55 12.47
N GLY A 83 0.58 -2.18 12.39
CA GLY A 83 1.71 -3.09 12.67
C GLY A 83 2.04 -4.08 11.55
N THR A 84 1.27 -4.13 10.47
CA THR A 84 1.59 -4.96 9.29
C THR A 84 2.56 -4.22 8.37
N GLN A 85 3.65 -4.88 8.00
CA GLN A 85 4.60 -4.40 7.00
C GLN A 85 4.49 -5.25 5.74
N LEU A 86 4.49 -4.59 4.58
CA LEU A 86 4.54 -5.26 3.29
C LEU A 86 5.99 -5.71 3.03
N LYS A 87 6.39 -6.85 3.59
CA LYS A 87 7.75 -7.40 3.42
C LYS A 87 7.89 -8.22 2.14
N ALA A 88 9.13 -8.48 1.74
CA ALA A 88 9.46 -9.24 0.53
C ALA A 88 8.77 -10.61 0.46
N GLU A 89 8.79 -11.38 1.55
CA GLU A 89 8.22 -12.74 1.60
C GLU A 89 6.70 -12.71 1.46
N LEU A 90 6.06 -11.74 2.13
CA LEU A 90 4.62 -11.53 2.01
C LEU A 90 4.28 -11.14 0.57
N LEU A 91 5.01 -10.19 -0.02
CA LEU A 91 4.74 -9.72 -1.37
C LEU A 91 4.98 -10.80 -2.43
N ASP A 92 6.06 -11.58 -2.34
CA ASP A 92 6.32 -12.73 -3.22
C ASP A 92 5.15 -13.73 -3.16
N SER A 93 4.70 -14.07 -1.95
CA SER A 93 3.56 -14.97 -1.76
C SER A 93 2.28 -14.44 -2.41
N LEU A 94 1.98 -13.14 -2.25
CA LEU A 94 0.82 -12.49 -2.84
C LEU A 94 0.92 -12.45 -4.37
N ILE A 95 2.09 -12.15 -4.93
CA ILE A 95 2.33 -12.14 -6.38
C ILE A 95 2.06 -13.53 -6.96
N GLN A 96 2.65 -14.58 -6.39
CA GLN A 96 2.48 -15.94 -6.87
C GLN A 96 1.03 -16.43 -6.75
N GLN A 97 0.37 -16.17 -5.61
CA GLN A 97 -1.03 -16.54 -5.39
C GLN A 97 -1.95 -15.80 -6.36
N THR A 98 -1.73 -14.49 -6.54
CA THR A 98 -2.52 -13.66 -7.46
C THR A 98 -2.37 -14.17 -8.88
N TYR A 99 -1.16 -14.38 -9.37
CA TYR A 99 -0.90 -14.92 -10.70
C TYR A 99 -1.56 -16.29 -10.94
N ARG A 100 -1.51 -17.19 -9.95
CA ARG A 100 -2.17 -18.50 -10.02
C ARG A 100 -3.70 -18.40 -10.02
N SER A 101 -4.26 -17.40 -9.33
CA SER A 101 -5.71 -17.18 -9.25
C SER A 101 -6.32 -16.50 -10.48
N LEU A 102 -5.50 -15.82 -11.30
CA LEU A 102 -5.95 -15.18 -12.52
C LEU A 102 -6.26 -16.24 -13.60
N SER A 103 -7.47 -16.17 -14.15
CA SER A 103 -8.00 -17.11 -15.15
C SER A 103 -7.09 -17.22 -16.39
N SER A 104 -6.96 -18.43 -16.92
CA SER A 104 -6.21 -18.71 -18.15
C SER A 104 -6.85 -18.09 -19.41
N GLN A 105 -8.12 -17.69 -19.34
CA GLN A 105 -8.80 -16.96 -20.43
C GLN A 105 -8.40 -15.48 -20.50
N GLN A 106 -7.72 -14.94 -19.47
CA GLN A 106 -7.10 -13.63 -19.55
C GLN A 106 -5.84 -13.76 -20.42
N SER A 107 -5.99 -13.60 -21.74
CA SER A 107 -4.88 -13.58 -22.71
C SER A 107 -3.79 -12.56 -22.36
N ASP A 108 -4.08 -11.64 -21.45
CA ASP A 108 -3.18 -10.57 -21.00
C ASP A 108 -2.55 -10.83 -19.63
N LYS A 109 -2.88 -11.93 -18.94
CA LYS A 109 -2.29 -12.25 -17.63
C LYS A 109 -0.76 -12.23 -17.69
N ASN A 110 -0.19 -12.91 -18.67
CA ASN A 110 1.26 -13.05 -18.81
C ASN A 110 1.95 -11.75 -19.28
N LYS A 111 1.17 -10.76 -19.70
CA LYS A 111 1.67 -9.44 -20.13
C LYS A 111 1.63 -8.40 -19.00
N MET A 112 0.99 -8.70 -17.88
CA MET A 112 1.01 -7.82 -16.72
C MET A 112 2.44 -7.72 -16.17
N THR A 113 2.81 -6.55 -15.68
CA THR A 113 4.07 -6.38 -14.97
C THR A 113 3.98 -7.01 -13.58
N VAL A 114 5.13 -7.34 -13.00
CA VAL A 114 5.19 -7.86 -11.62
C VAL A 114 4.50 -6.91 -10.63
N SER A 115 4.74 -5.60 -10.75
CA SER A 115 4.14 -4.58 -9.87
C SER A 115 2.62 -4.45 -10.02
N GLN A 116 2.08 -4.66 -11.23
CA GLN A 116 0.62 -4.66 -11.45
C GLN A 116 -0.03 -5.86 -10.76
N VAL A 117 0.57 -7.04 -10.87
CA VAL A 117 0.09 -8.25 -10.19
C VAL A 117 0.22 -8.10 -8.67
N ALA A 118 1.33 -7.51 -8.21
CA ALA A 118 1.55 -7.20 -6.80
C ALA A 118 0.47 -6.27 -6.24
N LEU A 119 0.21 -5.14 -6.91
CA LEU A 119 -0.84 -4.21 -6.50
C LEU A 119 -2.21 -4.89 -6.46
N LEU A 120 -2.56 -5.66 -7.49
CA LEU A 120 -3.82 -6.41 -7.53
C LEU A 120 -3.95 -7.36 -6.33
N GLY A 121 -2.89 -8.09 -6.01
CA GLY A 121 -2.86 -9.00 -4.87
C GLY A 121 -2.99 -8.29 -3.53
N VAL A 122 -2.24 -7.21 -3.32
CA VAL A 122 -2.27 -6.42 -2.09
C VAL A 122 -3.64 -5.76 -1.90
N SER A 123 -4.20 -5.12 -2.93
CA SER A 123 -5.52 -4.50 -2.86
C SER A 123 -6.65 -5.51 -2.62
N LYS A 124 -6.51 -6.74 -3.13
CA LYS A 124 -7.48 -7.82 -2.87
C LYS A 124 -7.36 -8.36 -1.45
N GLN A 125 -6.14 -8.51 -0.93
CA GLN A 125 -5.88 -9.00 0.42
C GLN A 125 -6.24 -7.97 1.50
N TYR A 126 -6.06 -6.69 1.19
CA TYR A 126 -6.23 -5.57 2.13
C TYR A 126 -7.18 -4.49 1.57
N PRO A 127 -8.46 -4.82 1.33
CA PRO A 127 -9.41 -3.86 0.80
C PRO A 127 -9.66 -2.74 1.80
N CYS A 128 -9.74 -1.50 1.31
CA CYS A 128 -10.20 -0.39 2.12
C CYS A 128 -11.72 -0.45 2.30
N GLN A 129 -12.20 -0.19 3.51
CA GLN A 129 -13.64 -0.11 3.78
C GLN A 129 -14.23 1.12 3.06
N PRO A 130 -15.30 0.97 2.27
CA PRO A 130 -16.01 2.10 1.69
C PRO A 130 -16.76 2.84 2.81
N GLY A 131 -16.12 3.81 3.48
CA GLY A 131 -16.80 4.58 4.52
C GLY A 131 -15.97 5.33 5.56
N SER A 132 -14.64 5.24 5.58
CA SER A 132 -13.82 6.01 6.53
C SER A 132 -12.84 6.94 5.83
N VAL A 133 -13.37 7.86 5.03
CA VAL A 133 -12.71 9.17 4.87
C VAL A 133 -12.90 9.90 6.19
N GLN A 134 -12.04 9.58 7.15
CA GLN A 134 -11.98 10.33 8.39
C GLN A 134 -11.40 11.69 8.01
N ASN A 135 -12.28 12.68 7.87
CA ASN A 135 -11.95 14.10 7.79
C ASN A 135 -11.18 14.49 9.06
N ASN A 136 -9.90 14.14 9.14
CA ASN A 136 -8.94 14.76 10.04
C ASN A 136 -8.14 15.79 9.22
N ALA A 137 -8.88 16.68 8.57
CA ALA A 137 -8.33 17.96 8.15
C ALA A 137 -8.35 18.89 9.38
N MET A 138 -7.15 19.27 9.82
CA MET A 138 -6.88 20.46 10.63
C MET A 138 -7.78 20.72 11.85
N GLN A 139 -7.37 20.21 13.01
CA GLN A 139 -7.69 20.90 14.27
C GLN A 139 -6.50 20.81 15.23
N SER A 140 -5.52 21.70 15.05
CA SER A 140 -4.61 22.07 16.11
C SER A 140 -4.15 23.51 15.91
N GLY A 141 -4.53 24.37 16.85
CA GLY A 141 -4.07 25.76 16.96
C GLY A 141 -5.10 26.80 16.52
N TYR A 142 -6.02 27.17 17.42
CA TYR A 142 -6.23 28.54 17.91
C TYR A 142 -7.46 28.55 18.84
N ASN A 143 -7.22 28.54 20.15
CA ASN A 143 -8.23 28.80 21.16
C ASN A 143 -8.60 30.29 21.12
N GLN A 144 -9.85 30.60 20.76
CA GLN A 144 -10.43 31.93 20.96
C GLN A 144 -11.28 31.88 22.23
N SER A 145 -10.72 32.41 23.32
CA SER A 145 -11.40 32.60 24.59
C SER A 145 -12.42 33.73 24.47
N SER A 146 -13.69 33.39 24.32
CA SER A 146 -14.79 34.34 24.46
C SER A 146 -15.18 34.48 25.93
N SER A 147 -14.95 35.69 26.43
CA SER A 147 -15.43 36.35 27.64
C SER A 147 -16.60 35.71 28.41
N VAL A 148 -16.34 35.38 29.67
CA VAL A 148 -17.35 35.16 30.72
C VAL A 148 -17.82 36.53 31.22
N ASN A 149 -19.05 36.92 30.91
CA ASN A 149 -19.73 38.00 31.62
C ASN A 149 -20.55 37.39 32.75
N SER A 150 -20.19 37.70 34.00
CA SER A 150 -21.02 37.47 35.18
C SER A 150 -21.22 38.80 35.90
N GLN A 151 -22.45 39.32 35.82
CA GLN A 151 -22.94 40.45 36.64
C GLN A 151 -24.08 39.94 37.52
N THR A 152 -23.71 39.70 38.78
CA THR A 152 -24.37 40.18 40.02
C THR A 152 -25.80 40.76 39.95
N SER A 153 -26.73 40.21 40.74
CA SER A 153 -27.22 40.80 42.02
C SER A 153 -28.68 40.50 42.39
N GLY A 154 -28.87 40.11 43.66
CA GLY A 154 -30.03 40.40 44.52
C GLY A 154 -31.23 39.44 44.44
N MET A 155 -32.02 39.18 45.49
CA MET A 155 -31.99 39.43 46.94
C MET A 155 -33.27 38.75 47.53
N LEU A 156 -33.17 38.14 48.73
CA LEU A 156 -34.18 38.01 49.80
C LEU A 156 -35.55 37.29 49.60
N HIS A 157 -35.81 36.25 50.43
CA HIS A 157 -36.99 35.95 51.32
C HIS A 157 -37.14 34.42 51.50
N GLN A 158 -36.87 33.81 52.66
CA GLN A 158 -37.62 33.67 53.93
C GLN A 158 -38.75 32.59 53.94
N SER A 159 -38.51 31.59 54.81
CA SER A 159 -39.44 30.71 55.58
C SER A 159 -40.38 29.69 54.92
N GLY A 160 -40.28 28.43 55.38
CA GLY A 160 -41.33 27.39 55.26
C GLY A 160 -40.89 26.01 55.75
N LEU A 161 -41.42 25.58 56.91
CA LEU A 161 -41.16 24.35 57.71
C LEU A 161 -41.54 22.99 57.05
N PRO A 162 -41.15 21.84 57.64
CA PRO A 162 -41.34 20.48 57.11
C PRO A 162 -42.62 19.77 57.61
N MET A 163 -43.08 18.73 56.90
CA MET A 163 -43.95 17.66 57.41
C MET A 163 -43.60 16.30 56.77
N ILE A 164 -43.07 15.34 57.54
CA ILE A 164 -43.72 14.13 58.11
C ILE A 164 -44.13 13.06 57.08
N LYS A 165 -43.36 11.96 57.02
CA LYS A 165 -43.76 10.64 57.55
C LYS A 165 -42.53 9.79 57.84
#